data_AF-A0A7C6F2N9-F1
#
_entry.id   AF-A0A7C6F2N9-F1
#
_cell.length_a   1.000
_cell.length_b   1.000
_cell.length_c   1.000
_cell.angle_alpha   90.00
_cell.angle_beta   90.00
_cell.angle_gamma   90.00
#
_symmetry.space_group_name_H-M   'P 1'
#
loop_
_entity.id
_entity.type
_entity.pdbx_description
1 polymer ?
#
loop_
_entity_poly.entity_id
_entity_poly.type
_entity_poly.pdbx_seq_one_letter_code
_entity_poly.pdbx_strand_id
1 'polypeptide(L)'
;MNPYVLIVLGFGCLALGGELLVRGASGLAKRLGFSELIIGLTVVAFATSAPELAVSVNAAYFGHADVAFGNVVGSNIFNILFVLGLSALAAPLMVDRQLLYRDVPIMIALSLLTYWIARNGVIEHYEAVVLLVLLLGYTALSAVTGRQTNRIAMEIPDCPSEDAKPQSQTSCRRWSLFLAIRNLAVFLGLSVVVCVGVGVLVLGAKLFVDGAVSLANAWGISELVIAVTIVAAGTSLPEAATSIVAGL
;
A
#
# COMPACT_ATOMS: atom_id res chain seq x y z
N MET A 1 -14.75 23.38 -12.30
CA MET A 1 -13.39 23.64 -11.79
C MET A 1 -12.39 23.28 -12.88
N ASN A 2 -11.20 23.89 -12.89
CA ASN A 2 -10.19 23.58 -13.89
C ASN A 2 -9.66 22.13 -13.66
N PRO A 3 -9.71 21.23 -14.66
CA PRO A 3 -9.33 19.82 -14.49
C PRO A 3 -7.89 19.64 -13.97
N TYR A 4 -6.96 20.51 -14.38
CA TYR A 4 -5.57 20.45 -13.92
C TYR A 4 -5.45 20.71 -12.42
N VAL A 5 -6.25 21.63 -11.88
CA VAL A 5 -6.25 21.94 -10.44
C VAL A 5 -6.79 20.76 -9.63
N LEU A 6 -7.84 20.12 -10.12
CA LEU A 6 -8.42 18.93 -9.49
C LEU A 6 -7.42 17.76 -9.44
N ILE A 7 -6.70 17.52 -10.54
CA ILE A 7 -5.68 16.47 -10.61
C ILE A 7 -4.54 16.77 -9.63
N VAL A 8 -4.00 17.98 -9.64
CA VAL A 8 -2.86 18.34 -8.76
C VAL A 8 -3.25 18.29 -7.28
N LEU A 9 -4.41 18.85 -6.92
CA LEU A 9 -4.90 18.80 -5.54
C LEU A 9 -5.25 17.37 -5.12
N GLY A 10 -5.91 16.60 -6.00
CA GLY A 10 -6.26 15.22 -5.77
C GLY A 10 -5.03 14.35 -5.53
N PHE A 11 -4.01 14.47 -6.37
CA PHE A 11 -2.73 13.80 -6.19
C PHE A 11 -2.05 14.20 -4.87
N GLY A 12 -2.00 15.50 -4.55
CA GLY A 12 -1.45 15.98 -3.28
C GLY A 12 -2.17 15.37 -2.07
N CYS A 13 -3.51 15.31 -2.10
CA CYS A 13 -4.29 14.63 -1.08
C CYS A 13 -4.00 13.12 -1.03
N LEU A 14 -3.92 12.43 -2.18
CA LEU A 14 -3.61 11.01 -2.23
C LEU A 14 -2.25 10.71 -1.58
N ALA A 15 -1.21 11.46 -1.95
CA ALA A 15 0.13 11.31 -1.39
C ALA A 15 0.16 11.57 0.12
N LEU A 16 -0.48 12.66 0.58
CA LEU A 16 -0.57 12.98 2.01
C LEU A 16 -1.39 11.94 2.80
N GLY A 17 -2.51 11.50 2.24
CA GLY A 17 -3.37 10.50 2.86
C GLY A 17 -2.68 9.16 3.00
N GLY A 18 -1.95 8.73 1.97
CA GLY A 18 -1.09 7.53 2.00
C GLY A 18 -0.02 7.63 3.08
N GLU A 19 0.71 8.75 3.14
CA GLU A 19 1.76 8.96 4.15
C GLU A 19 1.20 8.96 5.59
N LEU A 20 0.05 9.62 5.81
CA LEU A 20 -0.63 9.60 7.11
C LEU A 20 -1.07 8.18 7.49
N LEU A 21 -1.60 7.42 6.52
CA LEU A 21 -2.00 6.03 6.72
C LEU A 21 -0.78 5.17 7.10
N VAL A 22 0.33 5.26 6.37
CA VAL A 22 1.59 4.54 6.66
C VAL A 22 2.07 4.86 8.08
N ARG A 23 2.19 6.14 8.43
CA ARG A 23 2.69 6.58 9.75
C ARG A 23 1.78 6.13 10.89
N GLY A 24 0.48 6.37 10.75
CA GLY A 24 -0.51 6.02 11.76
C GLY A 24 -0.57 4.51 11.98
N ALA A 25 -0.73 3.74 10.90
CA ALA A 25 -0.89 2.29 10.98
C ALA A 25 0.40 1.60 11.44
N SER A 26 1.57 2.05 10.98
CA SER A 26 2.85 1.51 11.45
C SER A 26 3.08 1.81 12.93
N GLY A 27 2.74 3.02 13.38
CA GLY A 27 2.81 3.41 14.79
C GLY A 27 1.88 2.57 15.68
N LEU A 28 0.66 2.29 15.21
CA LEU A 28 -0.27 1.40 15.92
C LEU A 28 0.28 -0.02 16.00
N ALA A 29 0.77 -0.56 14.88
CA ALA A 29 1.29 -1.92 14.84
C ALA A 29 2.52 -2.11 15.75
N LYS A 30 3.45 -1.14 15.80
CA LYS A 30 4.58 -1.18 16.75
C LYS A 30 4.10 -1.24 18.21
N ARG A 31 3.03 -0.50 18.56
CA ARG A 31 2.47 -0.49 19.92
C ARG A 31 1.71 -1.76 20.28
N LEU A 32 1.17 -2.45 19.29
CA LEU A 32 0.55 -3.77 19.45
C LEU A 32 1.59 -4.90 19.54
N GLY A 33 2.88 -4.59 19.45
CA GLY A 33 3.97 -5.57 19.58
C GLY A 33 4.32 -6.29 18.28
N PHE A 34 3.86 -5.80 17.12
CA PHE A 34 4.30 -6.34 15.84
C PHE A 34 5.76 -5.97 15.56
N SER A 35 6.53 -6.92 15.03
CA SER A 35 7.91 -6.69 14.62
C SER A 35 7.98 -5.77 13.41
N GLU A 36 9.09 -5.04 13.24
CA GLU A 36 9.29 -4.15 12.10
C GLU A 36 9.18 -4.88 10.76
N LEU A 37 9.60 -6.14 10.72
CA LEU A 37 9.43 -7.02 9.56
C LEU A 37 7.97 -7.25 9.20
N ILE A 38 7.11 -7.58 10.18
CA ILE A 38 5.68 -7.80 9.91
C ILE A 38 5.04 -6.50 9.43
N ILE A 39 5.41 -5.37 10.04
CA ILE A 39 4.90 -4.04 9.68
C ILE A 39 5.29 -3.69 8.24
N GLY A 40 6.55 -3.92 7.87
CA GLY A 40 7.03 -3.69 6.50
C GLY A 40 6.31 -4.57 5.47
N LEU A 41 6.22 -5.88 5.75
CA LEU A 41 5.60 -6.85 4.83
C LEU A 41 4.07 -6.73 4.73
N THR A 42 3.41 -6.02 5.64
CA THR A 42 1.94 -5.91 5.67
C THR A 42 1.50 -4.46 5.60
N VAL A 43 1.62 -3.72 6.70
CA VAL A 43 1.11 -2.35 6.82
C VAL A 43 1.70 -1.44 5.75
N VAL A 44 3.03 -1.43 5.59
CA VAL A 44 3.69 -0.56 4.60
C VAL A 44 3.37 -1.02 3.17
N ALA A 45 3.42 -2.33 2.90
CA ALA A 45 3.08 -2.89 1.60
C ALA A 45 1.65 -2.54 1.15
N PHE A 46 0.66 -2.62 2.06
CA PHE A 46 -0.72 -2.24 1.73
C PHE A 46 -0.93 -0.72 1.68
N ALA A 47 -0.24 0.04 2.54
CA ALA A 47 -0.43 1.48 2.63
C ALA A 47 0.22 2.24 1.46
N THR A 48 1.25 1.68 0.83
CA THR A 48 1.85 2.24 -0.40
C THR A 48 0.89 2.16 -1.58
N SER A 49 0.17 1.05 -1.74
CA SER A 49 -0.89 0.90 -2.77
C SER A 49 -2.26 1.45 -2.37
N ALA A 50 -2.35 2.19 -1.25
CA ALA A 50 -3.59 2.79 -0.81
C ALA A 50 -4.13 3.89 -1.75
N PRO A 51 -3.30 4.74 -2.38
CA PRO A 51 -3.74 5.67 -3.41
C PRO A 51 -4.42 4.96 -4.60
N GLU A 52 -3.82 3.90 -5.13
CA GLU A 52 -4.36 3.10 -6.22
C GLU A 52 -5.72 2.53 -5.84
N LEU A 53 -5.82 1.93 -4.65
CA LEU A 53 -7.07 1.36 -4.16
C LEU A 53 -8.13 2.46 -4.00
N ALA A 54 -7.78 3.60 -3.41
CA ALA A 54 -8.71 4.71 -3.21
C ALA A 54 -9.25 5.23 -4.55
N VAL A 55 -8.37 5.42 -5.54
CA VAL A 55 -8.75 5.86 -6.89
C VAL A 55 -9.61 4.81 -7.60
N SER A 56 -9.21 3.54 -7.61
CA SER A 56 -9.96 2.48 -8.29
C SER A 56 -11.34 2.24 -7.67
N VAL A 57 -11.44 2.22 -6.34
CA VAL A 57 -12.72 2.07 -5.63
C VAL A 57 -13.61 3.29 -5.88
N ASN A 58 -13.06 4.51 -5.82
CA ASN A 58 -13.82 5.73 -6.07
C ASN A 58 -14.35 5.76 -7.51
N ALA A 59 -13.48 5.51 -8.49
CA ALA A 59 -13.86 5.46 -9.90
C ALA A 59 -14.95 4.41 -10.17
N ALA A 60 -14.80 3.18 -9.64
CA ALA A 60 -15.81 2.14 -9.77
C ALA A 60 -17.14 2.53 -9.09
N TYR A 61 -17.08 3.14 -7.91
CA TYR A 61 -18.26 3.59 -7.18
C TYR A 61 -19.06 4.67 -7.92
N PHE A 62 -18.39 5.56 -8.65
CA PHE A 62 -19.02 6.61 -9.46
C PHE A 62 -19.28 6.21 -10.91
N GLY A 63 -19.11 4.93 -11.28
CA GLY A 63 -19.44 4.41 -12.60
C GLY A 63 -18.36 4.60 -13.67
N HIS A 64 -17.16 5.06 -13.30
CA HIS A 64 -15.99 5.19 -14.17
C HIS A 64 -15.19 3.87 -14.19
N ALA A 65 -15.81 2.79 -14.68
CA ALA A 65 -15.20 1.46 -14.70
C ALA A 65 -13.90 1.41 -15.51
N ASP A 66 -13.84 2.14 -16.63
CA ASP A 66 -12.64 2.28 -17.46
C ASP A 66 -11.49 2.94 -16.70
N VAL A 67 -11.80 3.91 -15.83
CA VAL A 67 -10.79 4.55 -14.98
C VAL A 67 -10.29 3.58 -13.91
N ALA A 68 -11.19 2.85 -13.26
CA ALA A 68 -10.82 1.87 -12.25
C ALA A 68 -9.95 0.75 -12.83
N PHE A 69 -10.37 0.15 -13.94
CA PHE A 69 -9.63 -0.92 -14.62
C PHE A 69 -8.31 -0.40 -15.20
N GLY A 70 -8.35 0.76 -15.86
CA GLY A 70 -7.18 1.41 -16.43
C GLY A 70 -6.15 1.78 -15.37
N ASN A 71 -6.58 2.20 -14.18
CA ASN A 71 -5.68 2.46 -13.06
C ASN A 71 -4.95 1.19 -12.59
N VAL A 72 -5.68 0.08 -12.39
CA VAL A 72 -5.08 -1.19 -11.95
C VAL A 72 -4.07 -1.73 -12.98
N VAL A 73 -4.48 -1.81 -14.25
CA VAL A 73 -3.63 -2.34 -15.32
C VAL A 73 -2.46 -1.38 -15.60
N GLY A 74 -2.75 -0.08 -15.70
CA GLY A 74 -1.75 0.95 -15.94
C GLY A 74 -0.69 1.01 -14.84
N SER A 75 -1.07 0.90 -13.56
CA SER A 75 -0.12 0.94 -12.44
C SER A 75 0.86 -0.24 -12.49
N ASN A 76 0.39 -1.43 -12.85
CA ASN A 76 1.27 -2.60 -13.05
C ASN A 76 2.22 -2.40 -14.24
N ILE A 77 1.73 -1.85 -15.36
CA ILE A 77 2.55 -1.51 -16.53
C ILE A 77 3.61 -0.46 -16.14
N PHE A 78 3.20 0.61 -15.45
CA PHE A 78 4.09 1.68 -15.00
C PHE A 78 5.14 1.18 -14.03
N ASN A 79 4.77 0.35 -13.06
CA ASN A 79 5.71 -0.23 -12.09
C ASN A 79 6.76 -1.11 -12.76
N ILE A 80 6.38 -1.95 -13.74
CA ILE A 80 7.32 -2.83 -14.43
C ILE A 80 8.19 -2.07 -15.43
N LEU A 81 7.61 -1.17 -16.23
CA LEU A 81 8.35 -0.51 -17.31
C LEU A 81 9.09 0.73 -16.85
N PHE A 82 8.45 1.58 -16.04
CA PHE A 82 9.02 2.84 -15.60
C PHE A 82 9.78 2.68 -14.28
N VAL A 83 9.13 2.21 -13.21
CA VAL A 83 9.77 2.16 -11.88
C VAL A 83 10.93 1.18 -11.83
N LEU A 84 10.71 -0.07 -12.21
CA LEU A 84 11.75 -1.09 -12.24
C LEU A 84 12.83 -0.76 -13.28
N GLY A 85 12.43 -0.28 -14.47
CA GLY A 85 13.37 0.13 -15.52
C GLY A 85 14.28 1.27 -15.07
N LEU A 86 13.73 2.31 -14.45
CA LEU A 86 14.49 3.44 -13.93
C LEU A 86 15.37 3.03 -12.75
N SER A 87 14.87 2.17 -11.86
CA SER A 87 15.65 1.65 -10.72
C SER A 87 16.86 0.84 -11.21
N ALA A 88 16.69 0.00 -12.23
CA ALA A 88 17.77 -0.78 -12.84
C ALA A 88 18.80 0.08 -13.59
N LEU A 89 18.39 1.24 -14.13
CA LEU A 89 19.31 2.24 -14.68
C LEU A 89 20.10 2.97 -13.58
N ALA A 90 19.49 3.20 -12.42
CA ALA A 90 20.15 3.85 -11.29
C ALA A 90 21.18 2.92 -10.61
N ALA A 91 20.83 1.66 -10.37
CA ALA A 91 21.72 0.67 -9.78
C ALA A 91 21.37 -0.77 -10.23
N PRO A 92 22.35 -1.67 -10.41
CA PRO A 92 22.09 -3.07 -10.69
C PRO A 92 21.29 -3.74 -9.56
N LEU A 93 20.14 -4.33 -9.91
CA LEU A 93 19.24 -4.98 -8.94
C LEU A 93 19.58 -6.47 -8.80
N MET A 94 19.93 -6.91 -7.59
CA MET A 94 20.10 -8.33 -7.26
C MET A 94 18.75 -8.92 -6.86
N VAL A 95 18.23 -9.86 -7.65
CA VAL A 95 16.90 -10.45 -7.46
C VAL A 95 16.99 -11.77 -6.69
N ASP A 96 16.17 -11.91 -5.66
CA ASP A 96 16.08 -13.14 -4.86
C ASP A 96 15.44 -14.30 -5.66
N ARG A 97 15.92 -15.54 -5.43
CA ARG A 97 15.40 -16.73 -6.12
C ARG A 97 13.93 -16.98 -5.82
N GLN A 98 13.47 -16.71 -4.59
CA GLN A 98 12.08 -16.86 -4.21
C GLN A 98 11.19 -15.91 -5.03
N LEU A 99 11.62 -14.66 -5.22
CA LEU A 99 10.89 -13.71 -6.06
C LEU A 99 10.79 -14.23 -7.50
N LEU A 100 11.92 -14.65 -8.07
CA LEU A 100 11.99 -15.07 -9.48
C LEU A 100 11.20 -16.35 -9.78
N TYR A 101 11.29 -17.37 -8.93
CA TYR A 101 10.71 -18.69 -9.21
C TYR A 101 9.33 -18.92 -8.59
N ARG A 102 8.89 -18.06 -7.66
CA ARG A 102 7.59 -18.20 -7.00
C ARG A 102 6.70 -17.00 -7.23
N ASP A 103 7.15 -15.80 -6.83
CA ASP A 103 6.28 -14.63 -6.80
C ASP A 103 5.97 -14.09 -8.21
N VAL A 104 6.98 -14.04 -9.09
CA VAL A 104 6.79 -13.62 -10.50
C VAL A 104 5.87 -14.57 -11.29
N PRO A 105 6.05 -15.92 -11.27
CA PRO A 105 5.11 -16.83 -11.92
C PRO A 105 3.68 -16.73 -11.39
N ILE A 106 3.50 -16.54 -10.07
CA ILE A 106 2.18 -16.32 -9.47
C ILE A 106 1.56 -15.02 -10.02
N MET A 107 2.32 -13.92 -10.06
CA MET A 107 1.87 -12.65 -10.63
C MET A 107 1.42 -12.79 -12.09
N ILE A 108 2.19 -13.50 -12.91
CA ILE A 108 1.84 -13.76 -14.32
C ILE A 108 0.54 -14.59 -14.40
N ALA A 109 0.42 -15.66 -13.61
CA ALA A 109 -0.76 -16.50 -13.60
C ALA A 109 -2.03 -15.73 -13.17
N LEU A 110 -1.94 -14.89 -12.13
CA LEU A 110 -3.04 -14.06 -11.66
C LEU A 110 -3.40 -12.95 -12.67
N SER A 111 -2.42 -12.41 -13.38
CA SER A 111 -2.65 -11.44 -14.47
C SER A 111 -3.40 -12.09 -15.64
N LEU A 112 -3.02 -13.30 -16.03
CA LEU A 112 -3.71 -14.08 -17.06
C LEU A 112 -5.14 -14.45 -16.64
N LEU A 113 -5.33 -14.82 -15.37
CA LEU A 113 -6.65 -15.07 -14.81
C LEU A 113 -7.53 -13.81 -14.86
N THR A 114 -6.98 -12.66 -14.48
CA THR A 114 -7.68 -11.37 -14.51
C THR A 114 -8.09 -11.00 -15.94
N TYR A 115 -7.19 -11.19 -16.91
CA TYR A 115 -7.52 -11.03 -18.33
C TYR A 115 -8.64 -11.98 -18.78
N TRP A 116 -8.59 -13.25 -18.38
CA TRP A 116 -9.61 -14.24 -18.74
C TRP A 116 -10.98 -13.92 -18.17
N ILE A 117 -11.04 -13.45 -16.91
CA ILE A 117 -12.25 -12.95 -16.25
C ILE A 117 -12.80 -11.72 -17.00
N ALA A 118 -11.95 -10.74 -17.27
CA ALA A 118 -12.37 -9.47 -17.87
C ALA A 118 -12.68 -9.54 -19.38
N ARG A 119 -12.50 -10.70 -20.04
CA ARG A 119 -12.61 -10.83 -21.52
C ARG A 119 -13.99 -10.53 -22.09
N ASN A 120 -15.03 -10.70 -21.27
CA ASN A 120 -16.42 -10.40 -21.60
C ASN A 120 -16.75 -8.90 -21.40
N GLY A 121 -15.77 -8.10 -20.96
CA GLY A 121 -15.92 -6.67 -20.67
C GLY A 121 -16.59 -6.35 -19.33
N VAL A 122 -16.88 -7.35 -18.49
CA VAL A 122 -17.59 -7.17 -17.22
C VAL A 122 -16.99 -8.09 -16.16
N ILE A 123 -16.56 -7.52 -15.03
CA ILE A 123 -16.14 -8.29 -13.86
C ILE A 123 -17.35 -8.48 -12.97
N GLU A 124 -17.84 -9.71 -12.87
CA GLU A 124 -18.97 -10.05 -12.01
C GLU A 124 -18.56 -10.14 -10.53
N HIS A 125 -19.53 -10.01 -9.63
CA HIS A 125 -19.29 -10.01 -8.18
C HIS A 125 -18.61 -11.30 -7.70
N TYR A 126 -18.98 -12.46 -8.25
CA TYR A 126 -18.34 -13.73 -7.87
C TYR A 126 -16.88 -13.78 -8.34
N GLU A 127 -16.54 -13.19 -9.48
CA GLU A 127 -15.18 -13.11 -10.00
C GLU A 127 -14.33 -12.18 -9.12
N ALA A 128 -14.90 -11.05 -8.67
CA ALA A 128 -14.26 -10.18 -7.70
C ALA A 128 -14.00 -10.87 -6.35
N VAL A 129 -14.94 -11.68 -5.86
CA VAL A 129 -14.74 -12.50 -4.65
C VAL A 129 -13.61 -13.51 -4.84
N VAL A 130 -13.52 -14.16 -6.00
CA VAL A 130 -12.40 -15.07 -6.31
C VAL A 130 -11.06 -14.33 -6.27
N LEU A 131 -10.96 -13.14 -6.88
CA LEU A 131 -9.74 -12.33 -6.85
C LEU A 131 -9.35 -11.92 -5.42
N LEU A 132 -10.32 -11.53 -4.59
CA LEU A 132 -10.07 -11.18 -3.18
C LEU A 132 -9.61 -12.38 -2.36
N VAL A 133 -10.22 -13.56 -2.55
CA VAL A 133 -9.80 -14.79 -1.86
C VAL A 133 -8.37 -15.17 -2.27
N LEU A 134 -8.02 -15.03 -3.56
CA LEU A 134 -6.66 -15.27 -4.05
C LEU A 134 -5.65 -14.29 -3.45
N LEU A 135 -6.00 -13.00 -3.33
CA LEU A 135 -5.18 -11.99 -2.66
C LEU A 135 -4.92 -12.36 -1.19
N LEU A 136 -5.98 -12.72 -0.44
CA LEU A 136 -5.86 -13.14 0.96
C LEU A 136 -5.02 -14.41 1.09
N GLY A 137 -5.19 -15.38 0.18
CA GLY A 137 -4.39 -16.60 0.13
C GLY A 137 -2.90 -16.31 -0.13
N TYR A 138 -2.60 -15.49 -1.14
CA TYR A 138 -1.22 -15.12 -1.48
C TYR A 138 -0.52 -14.35 -0.36
N THR A 139 -1.21 -13.38 0.24
CA THR A 139 -0.65 -12.59 1.36
C THR A 139 -0.44 -13.44 2.62
N ALA A 140 -1.35 -14.36 2.92
CA ALA A 140 -1.17 -15.32 4.02
C ALA A 140 0.02 -16.26 3.77
N LEU A 141 0.15 -16.83 2.58
CA LEU A 141 1.29 -17.67 2.21
C LEU A 141 2.61 -16.89 2.32
N SER A 142 2.66 -15.67 1.80
CA SER A 142 3.82 -14.79 1.86
C SER A 142 4.21 -14.46 3.30
N ALA A 143 3.22 -14.17 4.16
CA ALA A 143 3.45 -13.91 5.59
C ALA A 143 3.96 -15.15 6.34
N VAL A 144 3.51 -16.36 5.99
CA VAL A 144 3.97 -17.61 6.61
C VAL A 144 5.39 -17.95 6.17
N THR A 145 5.70 -17.87 4.87
CA THR A 145 7.07 -18.14 4.39
C THR A 145 8.06 -17.09 4.89
N GLY A 146 7.68 -15.81 4.93
CA GLY A 146 8.53 -14.73 5.44
C GLY A 146 8.91 -14.87 6.91
N ARG A 147 8.11 -15.61 7.71
CA ARG A 147 8.43 -15.94 9.10
C ARG A 147 9.46 -17.08 9.23
N GLN A 148 9.55 -17.99 8.26
CA GLN A 148 10.41 -19.18 8.34
C GLN A 148 11.89 -18.84 8.11
N THR A 149 12.21 -17.96 7.17
CA THR A 149 13.59 -17.47 6.95
C THR A 149 14.19 -16.86 8.21
N ASN A 150 13.35 -16.28 9.08
CA ASN A 150 13.80 -15.58 10.28
C ASN A 150 13.82 -16.44 11.56
N ARG A 151 13.21 -17.63 11.57
CA ARG A 151 13.39 -18.59 12.69
C ARG A 151 14.83 -19.10 12.76
N ILE A 152 15.49 -19.24 11.61
CA ILE A 152 16.89 -19.70 11.51
C ILE A 152 17.87 -18.63 12.02
N ALA A 153 17.53 -17.33 11.89
CA ALA A 153 18.35 -16.23 12.41
C ALA A 153 18.22 -16.03 13.93
N MET A 154 17.10 -16.45 14.53
CA MET A 154 16.86 -16.41 15.98
C MET A 154 17.43 -17.62 16.75
N GLU A 155 17.96 -18.63 16.05
CA GLU A 155 18.51 -19.84 16.69
C GLU A 155 20.01 -19.69 17.07
N ILE A 156 20.60 -18.50 16.88
CA ILE A 156 21.88 -18.14 17.51
C ILE A 156 21.56 -17.71 18.96
N PRO A 157 21.98 -18.47 19.99
CA PRO A 157 21.66 -18.13 21.36
C PRO A 157 22.49 -16.91 21.79
N ASP A 158 21.83 -15.79 22.04
CA ASP A 158 22.45 -14.70 22.82
C ASP A 158 22.60 -15.16 24.28
N CYS A 159 23.83 -15.07 24.79
CA CYS A 159 24.14 -15.33 26.19
C CYS A 159 23.38 -14.35 27.10
N PRO A 160 22.94 -14.78 28.29
CA PRO A 160 22.20 -13.91 29.20
C PRO A 160 23.14 -12.86 29.81
N SER A 161 22.77 -11.58 29.71
CA SER A 161 23.35 -10.53 30.56
C SER A 161 22.45 -10.30 31.77
N GLU A 162 23.02 -10.57 32.94
CA GLU A 162 22.50 -10.25 34.27
C GLU A 162 22.29 -8.73 34.50
N ASP A 163 21.47 -8.47 35.53
CA ASP A 163 21.35 -7.25 36.33
C ASP A 163 20.28 -6.20 35.98
N ALA A 164 19.12 -6.33 36.65
CA ALA A 164 18.34 -5.17 37.09
C ALA A 164 17.74 -5.40 38.49
N LYS A 165 18.19 -4.59 39.45
CA LYS A 165 17.82 -4.62 40.89
C LYS A 165 16.36 -4.18 41.14
N PRO A 166 15.72 -4.60 42.25
CA PRO A 166 14.34 -4.24 42.54
C PRO A 166 14.22 -2.84 43.17
N GLN A 167 13.35 -1.97 42.62
CA GLN A 167 13.00 -0.68 43.22
C GLN A 167 11.51 -0.58 43.58
N SER A 168 11.28 -0.28 44.86
CA SER A 168 10.07 0.06 45.64
C SER A 168 8.67 0.07 44.96
N GLN A 169 7.79 -0.77 45.50
CA GLN A 169 6.41 -1.07 45.08
C GLN A 169 5.38 0.08 45.09
N THR A 170 5.58 1.18 45.83
CA THR A 170 4.55 2.22 46.03
C THR A 170 4.58 3.35 44.98
N SER A 171 5.75 3.65 44.40
CA SER A 171 5.86 4.59 43.26
C SER A 171 5.35 3.96 41.95
N CYS A 172 5.44 2.63 41.87
CA CYS A 172 5.13 1.82 40.68
C CYS A 172 3.66 1.91 40.24
N ARG A 173 2.69 2.04 41.15
CA ARG A 173 1.25 2.10 40.79
C ARG A 173 0.82 3.43 40.18
N ARG A 174 1.40 4.55 40.63
CA ARG A 174 1.12 5.90 40.07
C ARG A 174 1.85 6.12 38.75
N TRP A 175 3.07 5.57 38.64
CA TRP A 175 3.84 5.54 37.40
C TRP A 175 3.22 4.61 36.34
N SER A 176 2.77 3.40 36.70
CA SER A 176 2.13 2.48 35.75
C SER A 176 0.80 3.01 35.21
N LEU A 177 0.01 3.70 36.05
CA LEU A 177 -1.21 4.37 35.60
C LEU A 177 -0.89 5.54 34.64
N PHE A 178 0.11 6.36 34.95
CA PHE A 178 0.54 7.46 34.07
C PHE A 178 1.07 6.92 32.72
N LEU A 179 1.87 5.84 32.74
CA LEU A 179 2.32 5.19 31.51
C LEU A 179 1.16 4.59 30.72
N ALA A 180 0.18 3.96 31.39
CA ALA A 180 -0.99 3.40 30.74
C ALA A 180 -1.84 4.48 30.07
N ILE A 181 -2.11 5.60 30.76
CA ILE A 181 -2.85 6.73 30.22
C ILE A 181 -2.10 7.36 29.04
N ARG A 182 -0.78 7.55 29.16
CA ARG A 182 0.06 8.08 28.07
C ARG A 182 0.04 7.14 26.86
N ASN A 183 0.17 5.83 27.07
CA ASN A 183 0.14 4.85 25.98
C ASN A 183 -1.23 4.83 25.29
N LEU A 184 -2.32 4.93 26.06
CA LEU A 184 -3.68 5.03 25.54
C LEU A 184 -3.88 6.33 24.75
N ALA A 185 -3.41 7.46 25.26
CA ALA A 185 -3.51 8.75 24.57
C ALA A 185 -2.76 8.74 23.23
N VAL A 186 -1.55 8.16 23.18
CA VAL A 186 -0.82 8.04 21.91
C VAL A 186 -1.47 7.03 20.97
N PHE A 187 -2.00 5.92 21.48
CA PHE A 187 -2.76 4.96 20.67
C PHE A 187 -3.96 5.63 20.02
N LEU A 188 -4.76 6.37 20.79
CA LEU A 188 -5.88 7.16 20.27
C LEU A 188 -5.43 8.21 19.25
N GLY A 189 -4.33 8.91 19.52
CA GLY A 189 -3.75 9.88 18.57
C GLY A 189 -3.37 9.24 17.23
N LEU A 190 -2.74 8.07 17.26
CA LEU A 190 -2.37 7.33 16.04
C LEU A 190 -3.61 6.80 15.30
N SER A 191 -4.63 6.33 16.01
CA SER A 191 -5.91 5.94 15.40
C SER A 191 -6.58 7.12 14.70
N VAL A 192 -6.55 8.31 15.29
CA VAL A 192 -7.04 9.54 14.65
C VAL A 192 -6.25 9.84 13.38
N VAL A 193 -4.91 9.73 13.41
CA VAL A 193 -4.06 9.91 12.23
C VAL A 193 -4.44 8.93 11.11
N VAL A 194 -4.69 7.66 11.42
CA VAL A 194 -5.17 6.68 10.44
C VAL A 194 -6.51 7.10 9.85
N CYS A 195 -7.49 7.46 10.68
CA CYS A 195 -8.81 7.89 10.22
C CYS A 195 -8.73 9.15 9.32
N VAL A 196 -7.90 10.12 9.71
CA VAL A 196 -7.65 11.32 8.90
C VAL A 196 -6.97 10.94 7.59
N GLY A 197 -5.96 10.08 7.60
CA GLY A 197 -5.29 9.59 6.40
C GLY A 197 -6.25 8.94 5.41
N VAL A 198 -7.14 8.06 5.89
CA VAL A 198 -8.21 7.46 5.07
C VAL A 198 -9.17 8.52 4.52
N GLY A 199 -9.61 9.47 5.35
CA GLY A 199 -10.49 10.55 4.88
C GLY A 199 -9.85 11.41 3.79
N VAL A 200 -8.57 11.73 3.94
CA VAL A 200 -7.78 12.49 2.96
C VAL A 200 -7.56 11.68 1.68
N LEU A 201 -7.33 10.35 1.77
CA LEU A 201 -7.27 9.47 0.60
C LEU A 201 -8.59 9.47 -0.19
N VAL A 202 -9.72 9.33 0.50
CA VAL A 202 -11.05 9.32 -0.15
C VAL A 202 -11.34 10.66 -0.84
N LEU A 203 -11.02 11.77 -0.18
CA LEU A 203 -11.16 13.10 -0.77
C LEU A 203 -10.23 13.27 -1.99
N GLY A 204 -8.96 12.85 -1.85
CA GLY A 204 -7.98 12.93 -2.91
C GLY A 204 -8.38 12.10 -4.13
N ALA A 205 -8.85 10.87 -3.91
CA ALA A 205 -9.34 10.00 -4.97
C ALA A 205 -10.49 10.63 -5.74
N LYS A 206 -11.47 11.21 -5.03
CA LYS A 206 -12.60 11.90 -5.68
C LYS A 206 -12.12 13.05 -6.56
N LEU A 207 -11.32 13.96 -6.01
CA LEU A 207 -10.79 15.10 -6.76
C LEU A 207 -9.96 14.66 -7.97
N PHE A 208 -9.14 13.62 -7.79
CA PHE A 208 -8.27 13.09 -8.83
C PHE A 208 -9.05 12.45 -9.97
N VAL A 209 -10.03 11.60 -9.65
CA VAL A 209 -10.91 10.95 -10.63
C VAL A 209 -11.74 11.99 -11.38
N ASP A 210 -12.40 12.91 -10.67
CA ASP A 210 -13.20 13.99 -11.28
C ASP A 210 -12.35 14.84 -12.23
N GLY A 211 -11.11 15.15 -11.83
CA GLY A 211 -10.14 15.87 -12.64
C GLY A 211 -9.70 15.09 -13.88
N ALA A 212 -9.38 13.81 -13.73
CA ALA A 212 -8.95 12.92 -14.81
C ALA A 212 -10.06 12.73 -15.86
N VAL A 213 -11.29 12.47 -15.42
CA VAL A 213 -12.47 12.35 -16.29
C VAL A 213 -12.76 13.67 -17.01
N SER A 214 -12.72 14.79 -16.29
CA SER A 214 -12.89 16.12 -16.90
C SER A 214 -11.81 16.42 -17.94
N LEU A 215 -10.57 15.98 -17.70
CA LEU A 215 -9.47 16.13 -18.65
C LEU A 215 -9.66 15.27 -19.90
N ALA A 216 -10.07 14.00 -19.73
CA ALA A 216 -10.36 13.09 -20.84
C ALA A 216 -11.43 13.70 -21.77
N ASN A 217 -12.52 14.19 -21.18
CA ASN A 217 -13.61 14.86 -21.90
C ASN A 217 -13.14 16.15 -22.60
N ALA A 218 -12.30 16.96 -21.95
CA ALA A 218 -11.77 18.19 -22.53
C ALA A 218 -10.84 17.93 -23.73
N TRP A 219 -10.09 16.83 -23.71
CA TRP A 219 -9.20 16.42 -24.80
C TRP A 219 -9.88 15.54 -25.86
N GLY A 220 -11.14 15.13 -25.63
CA GLY A 220 -11.87 14.25 -26.54
C GLY A 220 -11.23 12.85 -26.66
N ILE A 221 -10.53 12.40 -25.62
CA ILE A 221 -9.90 11.08 -25.56
C ILE A 221 -10.63 10.19 -24.56
N SER A 222 -10.42 8.88 -24.65
CA SER A 222 -11.08 7.94 -23.75
C SER A 222 -10.56 8.07 -22.31
N GLU A 223 -11.48 7.89 -21.35
CA GLU A 223 -11.15 7.81 -19.92
C GLU A 223 -10.09 6.74 -19.65
N LEU A 224 -10.16 5.61 -20.38
CA LEU A 224 -9.18 4.53 -20.31
C LEU A 224 -7.76 4.99 -20.65
N VAL A 225 -7.57 5.83 -21.67
CA VAL A 225 -6.23 6.31 -22.06
C VAL A 225 -5.64 7.20 -20.96
N ILE A 226 -6.44 8.11 -20.39
CA ILE A 226 -6.03 8.92 -19.24
C ILE A 226 -5.73 8.03 -18.03
N ALA A 227 -6.53 6.98 -17.82
CA ALA A 227 -6.38 6.08 -16.69
C ALA A 227 -5.08 5.27 -16.74
N VAL A 228 -4.80 4.63 -17.88
CA VAL A 228 -3.59 3.81 -18.08
C VAL A 228 -2.31 4.65 -18.07
N THR A 229 -2.41 5.96 -18.33
CA THR A 229 -1.26 6.87 -18.41
C THR A 229 -1.14 7.77 -17.18
N ILE A 230 -1.94 8.83 -17.09
CA ILE A 230 -1.83 9.89 -16.07
C ILE A 230 -2.24 9.37 -14.70
N VAL A 231 -3.35 8.67 -14.61
CA VAL A 231 -3.88 8.19 -13.31
C VAL A 231 -2.92 7.17 -12.72
N ALA A 232 -2.58 6.14 -13.50
CA ALA A 232 -1.62 5.11 -13.12
C ALA A 232 -0.24 5.67 -12.74
N ALA A 233 0.31 6.57 -13.58
CA ALA A 233 1.59 7.21 -13.25
C ALA A 233 1.49 7.98 -11.94
N GLY A 234 0.41 8.76 -11.75
CA GLY A 234 0.18 9.55 -10.56
C GLY A 234 0.08 8.69 -9.29
N THR A 235 -0.73 7.64 -9.30
CA THR A 235 -0.91 6.79 -8.11
C THR A 235 0.35 6.03 -7.75
N SER A 236 1.18 5.63 -8.73
CA SER A 236 2.40 4.83 -8.52
C SER A 236 3.69 5.63 -8.29
N LEU A 237 3.61 6.96 -8.17
CA LEU A 237 4.75 7.79 -7.78
C LEU A 237 5.33 7.48 -6.38
N PRO A 238 4.52 7.17 -5.35
CA PRO A 238 5.05 6.73 -4.05
C PRO A 238 5.94 5.49 -4.15
N GLU A 239 5.55 4.50 -4.97
CA GLU A 239 6.31 3.29 -5.27
C GLU A 239 7.59 3.61 -6.02
N ALA A 240 7.52 4.53 -6.99
CA ALA A 240 8.69 5.00 -7.73
C ALA A 240 9.73 5.63 -6.79
N ALA A 241 9.28 6.54 -5.92
CA ALA A 241 10.14 7.23 -4.98
C ALA A 241 10.79 6.27 -3.98
N THR A 242 10.01 5.34 -3.41
CA THR A 242 10.53 4.37 -2.44
C THR A 242 11.49 3.37 -3.09
N SER A 243 11.20 2.91 -4.31
CA SER A 243 12.04 1.95 -5.03
C SER A 243 13.39 2.54 -5.44
N ILE A 244 13.41 3.80 -5.91
CA ILE A 244 14.65 4.48 -6.29
C ILE A 244 15.50 4.75 -5.05
N VAL A 245 14.90 5.23 -3.95
CA VAL A 245 15.63 5.49 -2.70
C VAL A 245 16.17 4.19 -2.09
N ALA A 246 15.45 3.07 -2.23
CA ALA A 246 15.91 1.77 -1.76
C ALA A 246 16.99 1.15 -2.66
N GLY A 247 17.07 1.56 -3.93
CA GLY A 247 18.05 1.06 -4.89
C GLY A 247 19.41 1.77 -4.86
N LEU A 248 19.49 2.95 -4.24
CA LEU A 248 20.73 3.74 -4.03
C LEU A 248 21.44 3.33 -2.73
#